data_AF-R7D1C7-F1
#
_entry.id   AF-R7D1C7-F1
#
_cell.length_a   1.000
_cell.length_b   1.000
_cell.length_c   1.000
_cell.angle_alpha   90.00
_cell.angle_beta   90.00
_cell.angle_gamma   90.00
#
_symmetry.space_group_name_H-M   'P 1'
#
loop_
_entity.id
_entity.type
_entity.pdbx_description
1 polymer ?
#
loop_
_entity_poly.entity_id
_entity_poly.type
_entity_poly.pdbx_seq_one_letter_code
_entity_poly.pdbx_strand_id
1 'polypeptide(L)'
;MKDYITLTYWRLGHPLPVESTSDFYYVNFTRRLYHTIRNTDVGRQSTEDWVAETAMTLAYYLEDVVSGLGFWRTFVMKHKALYGKYLPFFEVDEKDYYLDEINLPDVCFLLWMSVQDNKREALVNPENPYLTELSEMLYRQLDKEFERAPINDDLLAQLKNPDTYSDFSRLSLVGMKMLGGTYLFRPFVKMTEGVVVREVNSLLTPGTQLSLREYTVRFMQVFGKNTGILALRGAEWMSAWLELWGLPDESRRVAEMEVVPLAYYRLQTYDAENLTLEGFDGTTYTLPRDAFQPLVEQLMNINKVCLTTLVHYGDTWTTAGAVSWYPTTDLFEQYRTMMTERRKINEEAYRKVMEGNAGRSIVYFQDWTAFMDWAKQHLELEEQFKPTREMERGKCLVLFASPEEGMTLVPNEARFICDGEHNPCYNAGQARRGSLSLLITPGNLSTRMLHYLLDNRLLPDAALSSAKDAEHGKQLVQENMDFIARFMRTADY
;
A
#
# COMPACT_ATOMS: atom_id res chain seq x y z
N MET A 1 -17.81 -9.63 26.65
CA MET A 1 -17.73 -8.17 26.94
C MET A 1 -16.36 -7.74 27.48
N LYS A 2 -15.64 -8.57 28.27
CA LYS A 2 -14.30 -8.21 28.83
C LYS A 2 -13.11 -8.40 27.87
N ASP A 3 -13.29 -8.96 26.67
CA ASP A 3 -12.15 -9.53 25.93
C ASP A 3 -11.63 -8.73 24.72
N TYR A 4 -12.34 -7.69 24.22
CA TYR A 4 -11.87 -6.96 23.02
C TYR A 4 -11.19 -5.60 23.30
N ILE A 5 -11.68 -4.82 24.27
CA ILE A 5 -11.16 -3.45 24.53
C ILE A 5 -10.45 -3.44 25.89
N THR A 6 -9.15 -3.73 25.84
CA THR A 6 -8.23 -3.79 27.00
C THR A 6 -7.10 -2.77 26.86
N LEU A 7 -6.41 -2.46 27.96
CA LEU A 7 -5.20 -1.62 27.92
C LEU A 7 -4.11 -2.22 27.02
N THR A 8 -3.94 -3.53 27.06
CA THR A 8 -3.00 -4.24 26.17
C THR A 8 -3.36 -4.00 24.71
N TYR A 9 -4.63 -4.14 24.36
CA TYR A 9 -5.10 -3.93 22.99
C TYR A 9 -4.94 -2.48 22.53
N TRP A 10 -5.28 -1.53 23.41
CA TRP A 10 -5.06 -0.10 23.20
C TRP A 10 -3.61 0.25 22.88
N ARG A 11 -2.66 -0.31 23.63
CA ARG A 11 -1.22 -0.06 23.38
C ARG A 11 -0.70 -0.74 22.11
N LEU A 12 -1.38 -1.75 21.58
CA LEU A 12 -0.97 -2.36 20.31
C LEU A 12 -1.15 -1.40 19.13
N GLY A 13 -2.10 -0.47 19.19
CA GLY A 13 -2.32 0.53 18.16
C GLY A 13 -1.48 1.81 18.30
N HIS A 14 -0.74 1.99 19.40
CA HIS A 14 0.16 3.13 19.57
C HIS A 14 1.39 3.02 18.67
N PRO A 15 1.93 4.15 18.19
CA PRO A 15 3.13 4.16 17.35
C PRO A 15 4.39 3.72 18.11
N LEU A 16 4.40 3.88 19.45
CA LEU A 16 5.50 3.49 20.32
C LEU A 16 4.95 2.84 21.60
N PRO A 17 5.70 1.92 22.24
CA PRO A 17 5.28 1.24 23.46
C PRO A 17 5.47 2.12 24.71
N VAL A 18 4.94 3.34 24.67
CA VAL A 18 4.95 4.28 25.80
C VAL A 18 3.70 4.06 26.62
N GLU A 19 3.88 3.79 27.91
CA GLU A 19 2.76 3.76 28.85
C GLU A 19 2.38 5.19 29.22
N SER A 20 1.09 5.50 29.14
CA SER A 20 0.59 6.82 29.52
C SER A 20 -0.56 6.69 30.51
N THR A 21 -0.67 7.69 31.38
CA THR A 21 -1.82 7.78 32.30
C THR A 21 -3.13 8.05 31.57
N SER A 22 -3.06 8.57 30.33
CA SER A 22 -4.22 8.78 29.46
C SER A 22 -4.87 7.47 28.97
N ASP A 23 -4.12 6.36 28.92
CA ASP A 23 -4.58 5.09 28.34
C ASP A 23 -5.92 4.62 28.93
N PHE A 24 -6.08 4.75 30.25
CA PHE A 24 -7.31 4.31 30.93
C PHE A 24 -8.52 5.15 30.54
N TYR A 25 -8.32 6.44 30.30
CA TYR A 25 -9.38 7.33 29.82
C TYR A 25 -9.86 6.89 28.44
N TYR A 26 -8.94 6.73 27.49
CA TYR A 26 -9.30 6.38 26.12
C TYR A 26 -9.90 4.98 26.02
N VAL A 27 -9.40 3.99 26.76
CA VAL A 27 -10.03 2.65 26.85
C VAL A 27 -11.49 2.73 27.31
N ASN A 28 -11.80 3.56 28.30
CA ASN A 28 -13.17 3.74 28.76
C ASN A 28 -14.02 4.53 27.77
N PHE A 29 -13.44 5.48 27.05
CA PHE A 29 -14.11 6.19 25.97
C PHE A 29 -14.46 5.25 24.82
N THR A 30 -13.52 4.42 24.37
CA THR A 30 -13.75 3.37 23.36
C THR A 30 -14.92 2.47 23.74
N ARG A 31 -15.03 2.06 25.01
CA ARG A 31 -16.18 1.24 25.47
C ARG A 31 -17.51 1.96 25.30
N ARG A 32 -17.58 3.28 25.52
CA ARG A 32 -18.80 4.08 25.29
C ARG A 32 -19.14 4.15 23.79
N LEU A 33 -18.14 4.37 22.94
CA LEU A 33 -18.32 4.35 21.48
C LEU A 33 -18.81 2.97 21.01
N TYR A 34 -18.20 1.89 21.49
CA TYR A 34 -18.61 0.52 21.20
C TYR A 34 -20.09 0.29 21.51
N HIS A 35 -20.54 0.67 22.71
CA HIS A 35 -21.95 0.53 23.10
C HIS A 35 -22.88 1.36 22.20
N THR A 36 -22.48 2.57 21.81
CA THR A 36 -23.25 3.40 20.88
C THR A 36 -23.40 2.70 19.54
N ILE A 37 -22.28 2.31 18.92
CA ILE A 37 -22.27 1.66 17.60
C ILE A 37 -23.12 0.39 17.66
N ARG A 38 -22.91 -0.47 18.67
CA ARG A 38 -23.62 -1.75 18.83
C ARG A 38 -25.13 -1.61 18.93
N ASN A 39 -25.63 -0.48 19.43
CA ASN A 39 -27.06 -0.22 19.60
C ASN A 39 -27.73 0.34 18.34
N THR A 40 -26.97 0.68 17.30
CA THR A 40 -27.51 1.08 15.99
C THR A 40 -27.80 -0.12 15.09
N ASP A 41 -28.58 0.05 14.03
CA ASP A 41 -28.85 -1.03 13.07
C ASP A 41 -27.57 -1.50 12.37
N VAL A 42 -26.67 -0.58 12.03
CA VAL A 42 -25.35 -0.89 11.45
C VAL A 42 -24.57 -1.81 12.39
N GLY A 43 -24.42 -1.41 13.66
CA GLY A 43 -23.68 -2.23 14.64
C GLY A 43 -24.39 -3.51 15.05
N ARG A 44 -25.74 -3.59 14.94
CA ARG A 44 -26.49 -4.83 15.18
C ARG A 44 -26.23 -5.89 14.11
N GLN A 45 -26.06 -5.45 12.87
CA GLN A 45 -25.80 -6.30 11.70
C GLN A 45 -24.31 -6.63 11.50
N SER A 46 -23.41 -5.89 12.15
CA SER A 46 -21.96 -6.13 12.12
C SER A 46 -21.47 -7.11 13.18
N THR A 47 -20.24 -7.62 13.00
CA THR A 47 -19.54 -8.47 13.98
C THR A 47 -19.08 -7.66 15.19
N GLU A 48 -18.89 -8.31 16.34
CA GLU A 48 -18.36 -7.65 17.54
C GLU A 48 -16.95 -7.09 17.31
N ASP A 49 -16.10 -7.84 16.60
CA ASP A 49 -14.75 -7.40 16.21
C ASP A 49 -14.80 -6.10 15.40
N TRP A 50 -15.69 -6.01 14.41
CA TRP A 50 -15.83 -4.80 13.61
C TRP A 50 -16.26 -3.59 14.44
N VAL A 51 -17.23 -3.79 15.34
CA VAL A 51 -17.70 -2.73 16.24
C VAL A 51 -16.58 -2.26 17.16
N ALA A 52 -15.77 -3.19 17.69
CA ALA A 52 -14.60 -2.89 18.51
C ALA A 52 -13.53 -2.11 17.74
N GLU A 53 -13.15 -2.55 16.53
CA GLU A 53 -12.17 -1.86 15.70
C GLU A 53 -12.62 -0.45 15.30
N THR A 54 -13.88 -0.27 14.97
CA THR A 54 -14.44 1.04 14.63
C THR A 54 -14.40 1.98 15.83
N ALA A 55 -14.78 1.49 17.01
CA ALA A 55 -14.71 2.27 18.25
C ALA A 55 -13.25 2.64 18.59
N MET A 56 -12.31 1.72 18.40
CA MET A 56 -10.87 1.95 18.62
C MET A 56 -10.31 3.00 17.65
N THR A 57 -10.65 2.89 16.36
CA THR A 57 -10.24 3.82 15.30
C THR A 57 -10.62 5.26 15.66
N LEU A 58 -11.85 5.47 16.13
CA LEU A 58 -12.35 6.79 16.51
C LEU A 58 -11.73 7.32 17.81
N ALA A 59 -11.45 6.44 18.77
CA ALA A 59 -10.75 6.83 19.99
C ALA A 59 -9.28 7.18 19.74
N TYR A 60 -8.59 6.46 18.85
CA TYR A 60 -7.24 6.83 18.41
C TYR A 60 -7.22 8.15 17.64
N TYR A 61 -8.21 8.38 16.78
CA TYR A 61 -8.35 9.67 16.11
C TYR A 61 -8.53 10.82 17.11
N LEU A 62 -9.37 10.64 18.13
CA LEU A 62 -9.51 11.63 19.19
C LEU A 62 -8.19 11.88 19.92
N GLU A 63 -7.47 10.82 20.33
CA GLU A 63 -6.17 10.97 20.99
C GLU A 63 -5.12 11.64 20.09
N ASP A 64 -5.10 11.29 18.80
CA ASP A 64 -4.18 11.85 17.81
C ASP A 64 -4.37 13.35 17.65
N VAL A 65 -5.62 13.81 17.53
CA VAL A 65 -5.94 15.24 17.42
C VAL A 65 -5.68 15.96 18.75
N VAL A 66 -6.23 15.47 19.85
CA VAL A 66 -6.09 16.10 21.18
C VAL A 66 -4.63 16.18 21.63
N SER A 67 -3.85 15.14 21.36
CA SER A 67 -2.44 15.09 21.76
C SER A 67 -1.51 15.68 20.70
N GLY A 68 -2.02 16.08 19.54
CA GLY A 68 -1.22 16.59 18.44
C GLY A 68 -0.16 15.60 17.93
N LEU A 69 -0.48 14.30 17.87
CA LEU A 69 0.46 13.27 17.39
C LEU A 69 0.70 13.42 15.88
N GLY A 70 -0.31 13.84 15.13
CA GLY A 70 -0.20 14.28 13.75
C GLY A 70 -0.43 13.20 12.68
N PHE A 71 -0.97 12.03 13.02
CA PHE A 71 -1.21 10.96 12.04
C PHE A 71 -2.30 11.36 11.03
N TRP A 72 -3.45 11.82 11.54
CA TRP A 72 -4.56 12.34 10.76
C TRP A 72 -4.15 13.57 9.95
N ARG A 73 -3.49 14.54 10.61
CA ARG A 73 -3.01 15.77 9.98
C ARG A 73 -2.12 15.46 8.78
N THR A 74 -1.18 14.52 8.91
CA THR A 74 -0.32 14.12 7.79
C THR A 74 -1.10 13.49 6.65
N PHE A 75 -2.07 12.62 6.95
CA PHE A 75 -2.96 12.05 5.91
C PHE A 75 -3.69 13.15 5.14
N VAL A 76 -4.36 14.06 5.86
CA VAL A 76 -5.15 15.14 5.28
C VAL A 76 -4.29 16.10 4.45
N MET A 77 -3.09 16.43 4.92
CA MET A 77 -2.13 17.27 4.19
C MET A 77 -1.58 16.58 2.93
N LYS A 78 -1.25 15.29 3.00
CA LYS A 78 -0.83 14.51 1.83
C LYS A 78 -1.96 14.39 0.80
N HIS A 79 -3.19 14.18 1.25
CA HIS A 79 -4.35 14.14 0.36
C HIS A 79 -4.55 15.51 -0.34
N LYS A 80 -4.44 16.63 0.40
CA LYS A 80 -4.48 17.98 -0.21
C LYS A 80 -3.36 18.21 -1.21
N ALA A 81 -2.15 17.73 -0.94
CA ALA A 81 -1.04 17.84 -1.88
C ALA A 81 -1.28 17.05 -3.19
N LEU A 82 -1.93 15.88 -3.10
CA LEU A 82 -2.24 15.06 -4.28
C LEU A 82 -3.44 15.57 -5.08
N TYR A 83 -4.50 16.02 -4.41
CA TYR A 83 -5.81 16.25 -5.04
C TYR A 83 -6.36 17.67 -4.89
N GLY A 84 -5.66 18.57 -4.22
CA GLY A 84 -6.10 19.94 -3.98
C GLY A 84 -7.23 20.10 -2.96
N LYS A 85 -7.65 19.02 -2.28
CA LYS A 85 -8.69 19.02 -1.24
C LYS A 85 -8.27 18.17 -0.04
N TYR A 86 -8.78 18.47 1.15
CA TYR A 86 -8.35 17.81 2.39
C TYR A 86 -8.82 16.36 2.55
N LEU A 87 -10.01 16.02 2.05
CA LEU A 87 -10.58 14.68 2.19
C LEU A 87 -11.10 14.13 0.85
N PRO A 88 -11.08 12.80 0.68
CA PRO A 88 -11.79 12.15 -0.42
C PRO A 88 -13.30 12.17 -0.13
N PHE A 89 -14.10 12.23 -1.19
CA PHE A 89 -15.58 12.20 -1.18
C PHE A 89 -16.34 13.34 -0.47
N PHE A 90 -15.76 13.95 0.56
CA PHE A 90 -16.42 14.96 1.38
C PHE A 90 -15.88 16.35 1.03
N GLU A 91 -16.78 17.25 0.65
CA GLU A 91 -16.46 18.67 0.53
C GLU A 91 -16.29 19.27 1.92
N VAL A 92 -15.20 20.02 2.11
CA VAL A 92 -14.93 20.74 3.35
C VAL A 92 -14.75 22.22 3.04
N ASP A 93 -15.37 23.09 3.84
CA ASP A 93 -15.06 24.53 3.78
C ASP A 93 -13.76 24.75 4.54
N GLU A 94 -12.70 25.16 3.84
CA GLU A 94 -11.39 25.38 4.46
C GLU A 94 -11.39 26.46 5.54
N LYS A 95 -12.41 27.34 5.57
CA LYS A 95 -12.55 28.35 6.62
C LYS A 95 -13.04 27.78 7.96
N ASP A 96 -13.79 26.68 7.89
CA ASP A 96 -14.44 26.04 9.04
C ASP A 96 -13.86 24.65 9.32
N TYR A 97 -12.76 24.29 8.66
CA TYR A 97 -12.07 23.00 8.81
C TYR A 97 -10.73 23.20 9.53
N TYR A 98 -10.72 22.98 10.84
CA TYR A 98 -9.54 23.17 11.69
C TYR A 98 -8.79 21.84 11.85
N LEU A 99 -7.50 21.81 11.46
CA LEU A 99 -6.67 20.61 11.45
C LEU A 99 -6.27 20.11 12.84
N ASP A 100 -6.40 20.96 13.85
CA ASP A 100 -6.14 20.70 15.26
C ASP A 100 -7.42 20.48 16.07
N GLU A 101 -8.58 20.46 15.41
CA GLU A 101 -9.86 20.10 16.02
C GLU A 101 -10.42 18.82 15.41
N ILE A 102 -11.44 18.28 16.07
CA ILE A 102 -12.21 17.18 15.49
C ILE A 102 -13.25 17.73 14.50
N ASN A 103 -13.40 17.08 13.35
CA ASN A 103 -14.34 17.52 12.33
C ASN A 103 -15.34 16.40 11.99
N LEU A 104 -16.60 16.76 11.75
CA LEU A 104 -17.61 15.78 11.32
C LEU A 104 -17.20 15.04 10.02
N PRO A 105 -16.69 15.72 8.97
CA PRO A 105 -16.16 15.04 7.78
C PRO A 105 -15.09 13.98 8.07
N ASP A 106 -14.24 14.18 9.09
CA ASP A 106 -13.22 13.22 9.48
C ASP A 106 -13.86 11.95 10.04
N VAL A 107 -14.87 12.10 10.91
CA VAL A 107 -15.64 10.99 11.47
C VAL A 107 -16.43 10.26 10.38
N CYS A 108 -16.98 10.97 9.41
CA CYS A 108 -17.61 10.38 8.21
C CYS A 108 -16.62 9.51 7.43
N PHE A 109 -15.42 10.03 7.17
CA PHE A 109 -14.40 9.30 6.43
C PHE A 109 -13.90 8.06 7.21
N LEU A 110 -13.58 8.20 8.49
CA LEU A 110 -13.08 7.09 9.31
C LEU A 110 -14.12 5.97 9.45
N LEU A 111 -15.41 6.33 9.57
CA LEU A 111 -16.49 5.34 9.59
C LEU A 111 -16.64 4.66 8.23
N TRP A 112 -16.62 5.42 7.13
CA TRP A 112 -16.63 4.85 5.77
C TRP A 112 -15.45 3.89 5.56
N MET A 113 -14.24 4.29 5.95
CA MET A 113 -13.03 3.47 5.87
C MET A 113 -13.20 2.14 6.62
N SER A 114 -13.74 2.18 7.84
CA SER A 114 -13.97 0.97 8.64
C SER A 114 -14.99 0.03 7.99
N VAL A 115 -16.06 0.56 7.38
CA VAL A 115 -17.03 -0.25 6.62
C VAL A 115 -16.40 -0.82 5.35
N GLN A 116 -15.63 0.00 4.63
CA GLN A 116 -14.99 -0.36 3.37
C GLN A 116 -13.95 -1.47 3.54
N ASP A 117 -13.19 -1.47 4.65
CA ASP A 117 -12.21 -2.53 4.95
C ASP A 117 -12.86 -3.93 5.05
N ASN A 118 -14.14 -4.00 5.37
CA ASN A 118 -14.90 -5.25 5.50
C ASN A 118 -15.69 -5.63 4.23
N LYS A 119 -15.68 -4.78 3.21
CA LYS A 119 -16.43 -4.97 1.95
C LYS A 119 -15.52 -4.70 0.75
N ARG A 120 -14.39 -5.39 0.67
CA ARG A 120 -13.33 -5.08 -0.32
C ARG A 120 -13.71 -5.45 -1.77
N GLU A 121 -14.72 -6.30 -1.94
CA GLU A 121 -15.28 -6.70 -3.22
C GLU A 121 -16.20 -5.63 -3.86
N ALA A 122 -16.54 -4.57 -3.15
CA ALA A 122 -17.40 -3.49 -3.65
C ALA A 122 -16.95 -2.12 -3.12
N LEU A 123 -17.25 -1.06 -3.85
CA LEU A 123 -17.09 0.30 -3.34
C LEU A 123 -18.34 0.69 -2.54
N VAL A 124 -18.18 0.90 -1.24
CA VAL A 124 -19.23 1.39 -0.35
C VAL A 124 -19.47 2.86 -0.68
N ASN A 125 -20.73 3.24 -0.89
CA ASN A 125 -21.07 4.65 -1.10
C ASN A 125 -20.77 5.45 0.19
N PRO A 126 -19.87 6.45 0.15
CA PRO A 126 -19.51 7.28 1.31
C PRO A 126 -20.65 8.15 1.83
N GLU A 127 -21.65 8.44 1.02
CA GLU A 127 -22.86 9.21 1.38
C GLU A 127 -24.02 8.30 1.82
N ASN A 128 -23.74 7.10 2.32
CA ASN A 128 -24.78 6.22 2.84
C ASN A 128 -25.51 6.90 4.02
N PRO A 129 -26.85 7.08 3.98
CA PRO A 129 -27.58 7.80 5.02
C PRO A 129 -27.41 7.21 6.43
N TYR A 130 -27.35 5.87 6.54
CA TYR A 130 -27.16 5.19 7.84
C TYR A 130 -25.77 5.43 8.41
N LEU A 131 -24.75 5.56 7.55
CA LEU A 131 -23.40 5.91 7.99
C LEU A 131 -23.35 7.38 8.41
N THR A 132 -24.01 8.27 7.66
CA THR A 132 -24.07 9.70 7.98
C THR A 132 -24.70 9.93 9.37
N GLU A 133 -25.85 9.31 9.65
CA GLU A 133 -26.52 9.40 10.95
C GLU A 133 -25.63 8.87 12.10
N LEU A 134 -24.98 7.72 11.88
CA LEU A 134 -24.06 7.15 12.86
C LEU A 134 -22.84 8.08 13.09
N SER A 135 -22.28 8.67 12.04
CA SER A 135 -21.19 9.63 12.15
C SER A 135 -21.57 10.86 12.96
N GLU A 136 -22.77 11.42 12.79
CA GLU A 136 -23.25 12.54 13.60
C GLU A 136 -23.43 12.17 15.09
N MET A 137 -23.92 10.95 15.38
CA MET A 137 -24.03 10.45 16.75
C MET A 137 -22.67 10.29 17.43
N LEU A 138 -21.68 9.79 16.69
CA LEU A 138 -20.32 9.57 17.19
C LEU A 138 -19.55 10.88 17.31
N TYR A 139 -19.62 11.76 16.31
CA TYR A 139 -19.03 13.09 16.35
C TYR A 139 -19.48 13.87 17.58
N ARG A 140 -20.80 13.90 17.89
CA ARG A 140 -21.31 14.54 19.12
C ARG A 140 -20.75 13.95 20.41
N GLN A 141 -20.27 12.71 20.41
CA GLN A 141 -19.59 12.13 21.57
C GLN A 141 -18.11 12.55 21.61
N LEU A 142 -17.41 12.53 20.48
CA LEU A 142 -16.03 13.01 20.40
C LEU A 142 -15.97 14.49 20.81
N ASP A 143 -16.89 15.31 20.30
CA ASP A 143 -16.96 16.77 20.53
C ASP A 143 -17.12 17.11 22.02
N LYS A 144 -18.00 16.38 22.72
CA LYS A 144 -18.17 16.53 24.17
C LYS A 144 -16.92 16.18 24.99
N GLU A 145 -16.09 15.29 24.46
CA GLU A 145 -14.87 14.84 25.13
C GLU A 145 -13.63 15.62 24.68
N PHE A 146 -13.68 16.33 23.54
CA PHE A 146 -12.52 16.99 22.92
C PHE A 146 -11.80 17.92 23.89
N GLU A 147 -12.53 18.79 24.60
CA GLU A 147 -11.95 19.71 25.59
C GLU A 147 -11.53 19.05 26.92
N ARG A 148 -11.91 17.78 27.15
CA ARG A 148 -11.73 17.07 28.44
C ARG A 148 -10.74 15.93 28.35
N ALA A 149 -10.50 15.42 27.15
CA ALA A 149 -9.64 14.30 26.92
C ALA A 149 -8.20 14.65 27.34
N PRO A 150 -7.52 13.76 28.06
CA PRO A 150 -6.15 13.99 28.46
C PRO A 150 -5.22 13.95 27.25
N ILE A 151 -4.30 14.91 27.22
CA ILE A 151 -3.20 14.97 26.26
C ILE A 151 -2.18 13.89 26.62
N ASN A 152 -1.71 13.14 25.63
CA ASN A 152 -0.67 12.14 25.79
C ASN A 152 0.74 12.73 25.56
N ASP A 153 1.18 13.58 26.49
CA ASP A 153 2.47 14.28 26.40
C ASP A 153 3.66 13.31 26.37
N ASP A 154 3.57 12.18 27.10
CA ASP A 154 4.64 11.16 27.15
C ASP A 154 4.89 10.56 25.77
N LEU A 155 3.82 10.19 25.06
CA LEU A 155 3.92 9.64 23.70
C LEU A 155 4.43 10.70 22.72
N LEU A 156 3.89 11.91 22.77
CA LEU A 156 4.30 13.00 21.88
C LEU A 156 5.78 13.36 22.09
N ALA A 157 6.23 13.45 23.34
CA ALA A 157 7.62 13.74 23.67
C ALA A 157 8.57 12.69 23.09
N GLN A 158 8.19 11.40 23.14
CA GLN A 158 9.00 10.34 22.55
C GLN A 158 9.02 10.39 21.02
N LEU A 159 7.91 10.72 20.37
CA LEU A 159 7.85 10.93 18.91
C LEU A 159 8.68 12.12 18.44
N LYS A 160 8.80 13.16 19.27
CA LYS A 160 9.64 14.35 19.01
C LYS A 160 11.10 14.17 19.43
N ASN A 161 11.46 13.04 20.05
CA ASN A 161 12.82 12.82 20.52
C ASN A 161 13.70 12.28 19.37
N PRO A 162 14.77 12.99 18.96
CA PRO A 162 15.67 12.50 17.91
C PRO A 162 16.34 11.16 18.26
N ASP A 163 16.53 10.84 19.54
CA ASP A 163 17.09 9.54 19.99
C ASP A 163 16.20 8.35 19.61
N THR A 164 14.91 8.59 19.33
CA THR A 164 13.98 7.57 18.81
C THR A 164 14.38 7.12 17.40
N TYR A 165 15.11 7.97 16.65
CA TYR A 165 15.47 7.78 15.24
C TYR A 165 16.98 7.92 14.98
N SER A 166 17.80 7.82 16.04
CA SER A 166 19.24 8.13 16.00
C SER A 166 20.05 7.27 15.03
N ASP A 167 19.53 6.10 14.67
CA ASP A 167 20.15 5.18 13.72
C ASP A 167 19.09 4.45 12.89
N PHE A 168 19.54 3.80 11.82
CA PHE A 168 18.68 3.06 10.90
C PHE A 168 17.90 1.92 11.57
N SER A 169 18.48 1.24 12.57
CA SER A 169 17.83 0.11 13.23
C SER A 169 16.64 0.59 14.06
N ARG A 170 16.83 1.66 14.84
CA ARG A 170 15.75 2.29 15.61
C ARG A 170 14.67 2.87 14.70
N LEU A 171 15.07 3.61 13.68
CA LEU A 171 14.15 4.16 12.68
C LEU A 171 13.30 3.05 12.05
N SER A 172 13.93 1.94 11.63
CA SER A 172 13.24 0.83 10.99
C SER A 172 12.23 0.17 11.91
N LEU A 173 12.60 -0.09 13.17
CA LEU A 173 11.70 -0.69 14.17
C LEU A 173 10.49 0.21 14.46
N VAL A 174 10.73 1.51 14.62
CA VAL A 174 9.67 2.49 14.86
C VAL A 174 8.77 2.63 13.64
N GLY A 175 9.34 2.75 12.43
CA GLY A 175 8.58 2.82 11.20
C GLY A 175 7.71 1.58 10.96
N MET A 176 8.24 0.37 11.23
CA MET A 176 7.45 -0.85 11.16
C MET A 176 6.29 -0.89 12.17
N LYS A 177 6.47 -0.32 13.36
CA LYS A 177 5.40 -0.21 14.36
C LYS A 177 4.36 0.82 13.94
N MET A 178 4.77 2.00 13.49
CA MET A 178 3.89 3.08 13.06
C MET A 178 3.05 2.69 11.84
N LEU A 179 3.71 2.22 10.78
CA LEU A 179 3.09 1.88 9.51
C LEU A 179 2.45 0.48 9.49
N GLY A 180 2.58 -0.29 10.58
CA GLY A 180 1.96 -1.61 10.74
C GLY A 180 0.89 -1.69 11.83
N GLY A 181 0.89 -0.76 12.79
CA GLY A 181 0.07 -0.86 14.01
C GLY A 181 -0.96 0.23 14.19
N THR A 182 -0.73 1.43 13.64
CA THR A 182 -1.60 2.59 13.89
C THR A 182 -2.91 2.52 13.10
N TYR A 183 -3.93 3.22 13.59
CA TYR A 183 -5.31 3.10 13.12
C TYR A 183 -5.52 3.42 11.63
N LEU A 184 -4.68 4.27 11.02
CA LEU A 184 -4.74 4.60 9.59
C LEU A 184 -4.04 3.56 8.70
N PHE A 185 -3.20 2.69 9.25
CA PHE A 185 -2.36 1.78 8.45
C PHE A 185 -2.71 0.31 8.66
N ARG A 186 -3.16 -0.04 9.87
CA ARG A 186 -3.52 -1.40 10.26
C ARG A 186 -4.49 -2.09 9.28
N PRO A 187 -5.54 -1.43 8.74
CA PRO A 187 -6.43 -2.05 7.73
C PRO A 187 -5.70 -2.54 6.48
N PHE A 188 -4.59 -1.91 6.11
CA PHE A 188 -3.88 -2.14 4.86
C PHE A 188 -2.78 -3.20 4.95
N VAL A 189 -2.32 -3.54 6.17
CA VAL A 189 -1.22 -4.50 6.39
C VAL A 189 -1.51 -5.87 5.77
N LYS A 190 -2.75 -6.37 5.92
CA LYS A 190 -3.16 -7.67 5.36
C LYS A 190 -3.10 -7.70 3.83
N MET A 191 -3.29 -6.55 3.17
CA MET A 191 -3.27 -6.47 1.70
C MET A 191 -1.87 -6.71 1.15
N THR A 192 -0.85 -6.22 1.84
CA THR A 192 0.53 -6.32 1.40
C THR A 192 1.19 -7.63 1.84
N GLU A 193 0.69 -8.25 2.92
CA GLU A 193 1.28 -9.45 3.53
C GLU A 193 1.41 -10.61 2.56
N GLY A 194 0.34 -10.98 1.85
CA GLY A 194 0.36 -12.13 0.95
C GLY A 194 1.37 -11.97 -0.19
N VAL A 195 1.50 -10.77 -0.75
CA VAL A 195 2.46 -10.47 -1.82
C VAL A 195 3.89 -10.57 -1.30
N VAL A 196 4.19 -9.88 -0.19
CA VAL A 196 5.54 -9.82 0.37
C VAL A 196 5.98 -11.19 0.92
N VAL A 197 5.08 -11.94 1.57
CA VAL A 197 5.38 -13.29 2.04
C VAL A 197 5.77 -14.21 0.88
N ARG A 198 5.08 -14.12 -0.27
CA ARG A 198 5.45 -14.90 -1.45
C ARG A 198 6.81 -14.51 -2.00
N GLU A 199 7.08 -13.21 -2.13
CA GLU A 199 8.37 -12.70 -2.60
C GLU A 199 9.52 -13.17 -1.70
N VAL A 200 9.40 -12.95 -0.38
CA VAL A 200 10.42 -13.34 0.60
C VAL A 200 10.62 -14.87 0.62
N ASN A 201 9.54 -15.65 0.62
CA ASN A 201 9.62 -17.11 0.63
C ASN A 201 10.21 -17.69 -0.67
N SER A 202 10.11 -16.98 -1.80
CA SER A 202 10.68 -17.43 -3.07
C SER A 202 12.21 -17.37 -3.11
N LEU A 203 12.81 -16.57 -2.23
CA LEU A 203 14.26 -16.35 -2.16
C LEU A 203 14.91 -16.94 -0.90
N LEU A 204 14.19 -17.02 0.22
CA LEU A 204 14.73 -17.60 1.44
C LEU A 204 14.88 -19.12 1.32
N THR A 205 16.02 -19.66 1.75
CA THR A 205 16.23 -21.10 1.84
C THR A 205 15.38 -21.74 2.95
N PRO A 206 14.91 -22.99 2.76
CA PRO A 206 14.25 -23.75 3.82
C PRO A 206 15.11 -23.81 5.10
N GLY A 207 14.51 -23.55 6.25
CA GLY A 207 15.21 -23.53 7.55
C GLY A 207 15.70 -22.16 8.02
N THR A 208 15.45 -21.08 7.26
CA THR A 208 15.66 -19.70 7.75
C THR A 208 14.91 -19.48 9.07
N GLN A 209 15.58 -18.86 10.05
CA GLN A 209 14.98 -18.60 11.36
C GLN A 209 13.68 -17.79 11.22
N LEU A 210 12.62 -18.24 11.91
CA LEU A 210 11.29 -17.66 11.79
C LEU A 210 11.28 -16.15 12.12
N SER A 211 11.96 -15.72 13.18
CA SER A 211 12.03 -14.32 13.58
C SER A 211 12.69 -13.43 12.51
N LEU A 212 13.76 -13.91 11.87
CA LEU A 212 14.45 -13.18 10.80
C LEU A 212 13.57 -13.06 9.55
N ARG A 213 12.86 -14.15 9.22
CA ARG A 213 11.87 -14.15 8.15
C ARG A 213 10.74 -13.15 8.44
N GLU A 214 10.18 -13.17 9.64
CA GLU A 214 9.12 -12.24 10.05
C GLU A 214 9.58 -10.79 10.00
N TYR A 215 10.79 -10.50 10.48
CA TYR A 215 11.38 -9.17 10.37
C TYR A 215 11.52 -8.75 8.89
N THR A 216 12.04 -9.63 8.04
CA THR A 216 12.22 -9.34 6.59
C THR A 216 10.90 -9.03 5.91
N VAL A 217 9.86 -9.83 6.21
CA VAL A 217 8.51 -9.60 5.68
C VAL A 217 7.99 -8.24 6.13
N ARG A 218 8.05 -7.91 7.42
CA ARG A 218 7.56 -6.62 7.94
C ARG A 218 8.32 -5.43 7.36
N PHE A 219 9.64 -5.55 7.25
CA PHE A 219 10.47 -4.50 6.66
C PHE A 219 10.08 -4.26 5.20
N MET A 220 10.01 -5.32 4.40
CA MET A 220 9.64 -5.23 2.98
C MET A 220 8.20 -4.73 2.77
N GLN A 221 7.26 -5.09 3.65
CA GLN A 221 5.89 -4.55 3.61
C GLN A 221 5.85 -3.05 3.83
N VAL A 222 6.67 -2.52 4.73
CA VAL A 222 6.61 -1.13 5.17
C VAL A 222 7.46 -0.21 4.29
N PHE A 223 8.67 -0.65 3.94
CA PHE A 223 9.65 0.17 3.22
C PHE A 223 9.85 -0.26 1.77
N GLY A 224 9.45 -1.48 1.40
CA GLY A 224 9.57 -2.01 0.04
C GLY A 224 8.29 -1.94 -0.79
N LYS A 225 7.14 -1.60 -0.19
CA LYS A 225 5.83 -1.51 -0.84
C LYS A 225 5.12 -0.21 -0.50
N ASN A 226 4.14 0.14 -1.31
CA ASN A 226 3.18 1.21 -1.02
C ASN A 226 2.26 0.78 0.13
N THR A 227 1.91 1.72 1.02
CA THR A 227 1.14 1.45 2.23
C THR A 227 0.19 2.59 2.62
N GLY A 228 -0.79 2.26 3.46
CA GLY A 228 -1.77 3.18 4.00
C GLY A 228 -2.81 3.66 2.98
N ILE A 229 -3.62 4.62 3.44
CA ILE A 229 -4.83 5.12 2.77
C ILE A 229 -4.55 5.71 1.37
N LEU A 230 -3.35 6.25 1.16
CA LEU A 230 -2.95 6.90 -0.10
C LEU A 230 -1.98 6.07 -0.95
N ALA A 231 -1.67 4.83 -0.54
CA ALA A 231 -0.68 3.98 -1.21
C ALA A 231 0.64 4.72 -1.50
N LEU A 232 1.18 5.42 -0.51
CA LEU A 232 2.50 6.07 -0.60
C LEU A 232 3.58 5.15 -0.03
N ARG A 233 4.84 5.43 -0.36
CA ARG A 233 5.97 4.69 0.23
C ARG A 233 6.06 4.99 1.73
N GLY A 234 6.48 4.00 2.52
CA GLY A 234 6.66 4.19 3.97
C GLY A 234 7.60 5.36 4.32
N ALA A 235 8.64 5.59 3.51
CA ALA A 235 9.56 6.72 3.65
C ALA A 235 8.86 8.08 3.48
N GLU A 236 7.87 8.20 2.59
CA GLU A 236 7.12 9.45 2.36
C GLU A 236 6.19 9.80 3.52
N TRP A 237 5.67 8.79 4.21
CA TRP A 237 4.90 8.96 5.45
C TRP A 237 5.80 9.35 6.61
N MET A 238 6.88 8.58 6.82
CA MET A 238 7.84 8.80 7.91
C MET A 238 8.49 10.17 7.85
N SER A 239 9.00 10.57 6.68
CA SER A 239 9.59 11.91 6.50
C SER A 239 8.59 13.03 6.84
N ALA A 240 7.32 12.90 6.43
CA ALA A 240 6.31 13.90 6.74
C ALA A 240 6.00 14.02 8.24
N TRP A 241 5.99 12.92 8.98
CA TRP A 241 5.84 12.97 10.44
C TRP A 241 7.07 13.56 11.13
N LEU A 242 8.27 13.16 10.72
CA LEU A 242 9.51 13.70 11.28
C LEU A 242 9.60 15.22 11.06
N GLU A 243 9.23 15.70 9.87
CA GLU A 243 9.13 17.13 9.59
C GLU A 243 8.13 17.82 10.53
N LEU A 244 6.92 17.24 10.69
CA LEU A 244 5.88 17.75 11.57
C LEU A 244 6.32 17.80 13.04
N TRP A 245 7.16 16.85 13.46
CA TRP A 245 7.70 16.75 14.82
C TRP A 245 8.93 17.62 15.05
N GLY A 246 9.38 18.39 14.06
CA GLY A 246 10.53 19.28 14.17
C GLY A 246 11.87 18.55 14.11
N LEU A 247 11.93 17.44 13.36
CA LEU A 247 13.11 16.61 13.14
C LEU A 247 13.54 16.66 11.65
N PRO A 248 13.97 17.82 11.13
CA PRO A 248 14.23 18.02 9.70
C PRO A 248 15.41 17.20 9.17
N ASP A 249 16.42 16.93 10.00
CA ASP A 249 17.57 16.11 9.59
C ASP A 249 17.20 14.64 9.45
N GLU A 250 16.44 14.09 10.40
CA GLU A 250 15.85 12.75 10.32
C GLU A 250 14.90 12.65 9.12
N SER A 251 14.02 13.64 8.95
CA SER A 251 13.08 13.76 7.83
C SER A 251 13.81 13.63 6.49
N ARG A 252 14.86 14.42 6.28
CA ARG A 252 15.69 14.39 5.06
C ARG A 252 16.34 13.03 4.85
N ARG A 253 17.01 12.46 5.86
CA ARG A 253 17.65 11.13 5.75
C ARG A 253 16.68 10.04 5.33
N VAL A 254 15.44 10.09 5.82
CA VAL A 254 14.39 9.12 5.46
C VAL A 254 13.83 9.39 4.07
N ALA A 255 13.63 10.64 3.70
CA ALA A 255 13.13 11.01 2.37
C ALA A 255 14.09 10.59 1.25
N GLU A 256 15.40 10.65 1.51
CA GLU A 256 16.48 10.25 0.60
C GLU A 256 16.80 8.74 0.67
N MET A 257 16.13 7.99 1.56
CA MET A 257 16.40 6.58 1.77
C MET A 257 16.07 5.77 0.52
N GLU A 258 17.03 4.95 0.07
CA GLU A 258 16.85 4.01 -1.03
C GLU A 258 16.75 2.59 -0.48
N VAL A 259 15.74 1.84 -0.92
CA VAL A 259 15.58 0.42 -0.55
C VAL A 259 15.69 -0.42 -1.80
N VAL A 260 16.76 -1.21 -1.88
CA VAL A 260 16.96 -2.22 -2.93
C VAL A 260 16.42 -3.55 -2.39
N PRO A 261 15.38 -4.13 -3.01
CA PRO A 261 14.70 -5.32 -2.50
C PRO A 261 15.62 -6.51 -2.21
N LEU A 262 15.09 -7.44 -1.40
CA LEU A 262 15.72 -8.73 -1.12
C LEU A 262 16.14 -9.43 -2.43
N ALA A 263 17.44 -9.68 -2.60
CA ALA A 263 17.99 -10.33 -3.78
C ALA A 263 19.32 -11.03 -3.48
N TYR A 264 19.77 -11.87 -4.41
CA TYR A 264 21.11 -12.43 -4.37
C TYR A 264 22.10 -11.47 -5.02
N TYR A 265 23.19 -11.18 -4.32
CA TYR A 265 24.28 -10.33 -4.76
C TYR A 265 25.59 -11.11 -4.75
N ARG A 266 26.44 -10.91 -5.76
CA ARG A 266 27.77 -11.52 -5.82
C ARG A 266 28.78 -10.63 -5.11
N LEU A 267 29.57 -11.21 -4.21
CA LEU A 267 30.71 -10.53 -3.60
C LEU A 267 31.81 -10.36 -4.65
N GLN A 268 32.20 -9.11 -4.93
CA GLN A 268 33.28 -8.80 -5.87
C GLN A 268 34.61 -8.60 -5.13
N THR A 269 34.65 -7.65 -4.20
CA THR A 269 35.85 -7.27 -3.47
C THR A 269 35.50 -6.98 -2.01
N TYR A 270 36.49 -7.08 -1.14
CA TYR A 270 36.42 -6.61 0.24
C TYR A 270 37.82 -6.24 0.73
N ASP A 271 37.87 -5.30 1.67
CA ASP A 271 39.09 -4.89 2.36
C ASP A 271 38.86 -4.82 3.88
N ALA A 272 39.67 -4.03 4.59
CA ALA A 272 39.52 -3.89 6.04
C ALA A 272 38.25 -3.13 6.45
N GLU A 273 37.75 -2.24 5.59
CA GLU A 273 36.68 -1.29 5.90
C GLU A 273 35.40 -1.58 5.13
N ASN A 274 35.49 -2.00 3.87
CA ASN A 274 34.37 -2.09 2.94
C ASN A 274 34.28 -3.45 2.23
N LEU A 275 33.09 -3.74 1.70
CA LEU A 275 32.84 -4.78 0.72
C LEU A 275 32.04 -4.23 -0.47
N THR A 276 32.21 -4.84 -1.63
CA THR A 276 31.45 -4.50 -2.84
C THR A 276 30.63 -5.70 -3.31
N LEU A 277 29.32 -5.47 -3.46
CA LEU A 277 28.33 -6.41 -3.93
C LEU A 277 27.87 -6.04 -5.35
N GLU A 278 27.71 -7.03 -6.23
CA GLU A 278 27.17 -6.88 -7.58
C GLU A 278 25.75 -7.44 -7.65
N GLY A 279 24.80 -6.63 -8.13
CA GLY A 279 23.44 -7.04 -8.47
C GLY A 279 23.37 -7.81 -9.78
N PHE A 280 22.23 -8.44 -10.06
CA PHE A 280 22.05 -9.25 -11.29
C PHE A 280 22.22 -8.45 -12.59
N ASP A 281 21.95 -7.14 -12.53
CA ASP A 281 22.04 -6.17 -13.61
C ASP A 281 23.46 -5.59 -13.78
N GLY A 282 24.40 -5.96 -12.90
CA GLY A 282 25.76 -5.44 -12.86
C GLY A 282 25.93 -4.18 -12.02
N THR A 283 24.87 -3.66 -11.41
CA THR A 283 24.96 -2.52 -10.48
C THR A 283 25.80 -2.93 -9.27
N THR A 284 26.73 -2.07 -8.86
CA THR A 284 27.65 -2.33 -7.74
C THR A 284 27.30 -1.49 -6.53
N TYR A 285 27.29 -2.11 -5.35
CA TYR A 285 27.00 -1.48 -4.07
C TYR A 285 28.20 -1.66 -3.16
N THR A 286 28.78 -0.56 -2.67
CA THR A 286 29.88 -0.60 -1.69
C THR A 286 29.34 -0.29 -0.31
N LEU A 287 29.54 -1.20 0.63
CA LEU A 287 29.02 -1.12 1.99
C LEU A 287 30.17 -1.23 3.00
N PRO A 288 30.08 -0.52 4.14
CA PRO A 288 31.00 -0.75 5.24
C PRO A 288 30.79 -2.16 5.81
N ARG A 289 31.88 -2.77 6.28
CA ARG A 289 31.86 -4.17 6.77
C ARG A 289 31.00 -4.35 8.03
N ASP A 290 30.85 -3.30 8.83
CA ASP A 290 30.02 -3.32 10.03
C ASP A 290 28.51 -3.49 9.73
N ALA A 291 28.06 -3.16 8.51
CA ALA A 291 26.68 -3.37 8.05
C ALA A 291 26.21 -4.84 8.04
N PHE A 292 27.15 -5.80 8.18
CA PHE A 292 26.87 -7.24 8.13
C PHE A 292 27.11 -7.95 9.47
N GLN A 293 27.30 -7.21 10.57
CA GLN A 293 27.70 -7.80 11.84
C GLN A 293 26.63 -8.69 12.50
N PRO A 294 27.02 -9.86 13.09
CA PRO A 294 28.39 -10.33 13.25
C PRO A 294 28.88 -11.13 12.03
N LEU A 295 29.69 -10.50 11.16
CA LEU A 295 30.34 -11.17 10.04
C LEU A 295 31.69 -11.71 10.51
N VAL A 296 31.82 -13.03 10.62
CA VAL A 296 33.10 -13.66 10.95
C VAL A 296 34.02 -13.56 9.73
N GLU A 297 35.20 -12.96 9.87
CA GLU A 297 36.18 -12.78 8.78
C GLU A 297 36.46 -14.04 7.97
N GLN A 298 36.49 -15.19 8.65
CA GLN A 298 36.71 -16.50 8.02
C GLN A 298 35.60 -16.90 7.04
N LEU A 299 34.38 -16.36 7.19
CA LEU A 299 33.27 -16.61 6.28
C LEU A 299 33.45 -15.87 4.94
N MET A 300 34.15 -14.74 4.90
CA MET A 300 34.34 -13.96 3.65
C MET A 300 35.33 -14.62 2.69
N ASN A 301 36.28 -15.41 3.21
CA ASN A 301 37.19 -16.19 2.38
C ASN A 301 36.49 -17.37 1.68
N ILE A 302 35.32 -17.78 2.19
CA ILE A 302 34.58 -18.95 1.74
C ILE A 302 33.35 -18.53 0.93
N ASN A 303 32.68 -17.45 1.34
CA ASN A 303 31.42 -17.00 0.77
C ASN A 303 31.62 -16.09 -0.45
N LYS A 304 30.76 -16.29 -1.45
CA LYS A 304 30.78 -15.58 -2.73
C LYS A 304 29.47 -14.85 -3.03
N VAL A 305 28.39 -15.18 -2.33
CA VAL A 305 27.06 -14.62 -2.57
C VAL A 305 26.42 -14.22 -1.25
N CYS A 306 25.77 -13.07 -1.24
CA CYS A 306 24.95 -12.56 -0.14
C CYS A 306 23.49 -12.48 -0.58
N LEU A 307 22.56 -12.99 0.23
CA LEU A 307 21.13 -12.73 0.13
C LEU A 307 20.78 -11.69 1.18
N THR A 308 20.34 -10.50 0.75
CA THR A 308 19.92 -9.44 1.67
C THR A 308 19.09 -8.36 0.99
N THR A 309 18.50 -7.45 1.78
CA THR A 309 17.94 -6.18 1.31
C THR A 309 18.98 -5.10 1.57
N LEU A 310 19.32 -4.28 0.56
CA LEU A 310 20.27 -3.19 0.74
C LEU A 310 19.50 -1.89 0.96
N VAL A 311 19.99 -1.07 1.89
CA VAL A 311 19.39 0.24 2.18
C VAL A 311 20.45 1.31 2.17
N HIS A 312 20.26 2.37 1.40
CA HIS A 312 21.05 3.60 1.51
C HIS A 312 20.35 4.53 2.50
N TYR A 313 21.02 4.87 3.60
CA TYR A 313 20.45 5.74 4.64
C TYR A 313 21.51 6.72 5.14
N GLY A 314 21.26 8.02 4.93
CA GLY A 314 22.29 9.04 5.11
C GLY A 314 23.39 8.88 4.06
N ASP A 315 24.66 8.85 4.50
CA ASP A 315 25.82 8.75 3.61
C ASP A 315 26.36 7.32 3.46
N THR A 316 25.65 6.31 4.00
CA THR A 316 26.12 4.93 4.01
C THR A 316 25.07 3.94 3.53
N TRP A 317 25.56 2.88 2.90
CA TRP A 317 24.78 1.67 2.66
C TRP A 317 24.78 0.77 3.89
N THR A 318 23.66 0.12 4.15
CA THR A 318 23.49 -0.88 5.20
C THR A 318 22.58 -2.01 4.72
N THR A 319 22.31 -2.98 5.59
CA THR A 319 21.43 -4.11 5.28
C THR A 319 20.15 -4.07 6.11
N ALA A 320 19.08 -4.66 5.58
CA ALA A 320 17.85 -4.90 6.31
C ALA A 320 17.34 -6.32 6.05
N GLY A 321 16.63 -6.87 7.03
CA GLY A 321 16.05 -8.20 6.89
C GLY A 321 17.06 -9.31 7.08
N ALA A 322 16.82 -10.42 6.39
CA ALA A 322 17.72 -11.54 6.34
C ALA A 322 19.04 -11.14 5.68
N VAL A 323 20.14 -11.55 6.32
CA VAL A 323 21.48 -11.52 5.74
C VAL A 323 21.97 -12.96 5.75
N SER A 324 22.18 -13.54 4.56
CA SER A 324 22.64 -14.93 4.44
C SER A 324 23.77 -15.01 3.42
N TRP A 325 24.81 -15.76 3.77
CA TRP A 325 26.00 -15.89 2.95
C TRP A 325 26.18 -17.32 2.44
N TYR A 326 26.58 -17.45 1.19
CA TYR A 326 26.72 -18.73 0.50
C TYR A 326 28.08 -18.88 -0.18
N PRO A 327 28.69 -20.09 -0.16
CA PRO A 327 30.01 -20.35 -0.72
C PRO A 327 30.05 -20.47 -2.25
N THR A 328 28.91 -20.79 -2.87
CA THR A 328 28.82 -20.99 -4.31
C THR A 328 28.17 -19.81 -4.99
N THR A 329 28.53 -19.57 -6.25
CA THR A 329 27.89 -18.56 -7.10
C THR A 329 26.59 -19.05 -7.74
N ASP A 330 26.25 -20.33 -7.60
CA ASP A 330 25.13 -20.97 -8.30
C ASP A 330 23.80 -20.25 -8.06
N LEU A 331 23.51 -19.86 -6.82
CA LEU A 331 22.28 -19.13 -6.47
C LEU A 331 22.22 -17.77 -7.17
N PHE A 332 23.35 -17.04 -7.22
CA PHE A 332 23.43 -15.77 -7.94
C PHE A 332 23.30 -15.96 -9.46
N GLU A 333 23.97 -16.94 -10.05
CA GLU A 333 23.90 -17.18 -11.49
C GLU A 333 22.50 -17.67 -11.92
N GLN A 334 21.85 -18.51 -11.11
CA GLN A 334 20.44 -18.91 -11.33
C GLN A 334 19.50 -17.70 -11.24
N TYR A 335 19.62 -16.89 -10.18
CA TYR A 335 18.83 -15.68 -10.00
C TYR A 335 19.06 -14.68 -11.14
N ARG A 336 20.32 -14.44 -11.52
CA ARG A 336 20.71 -13.56 -12.62
C ARG A 336 20.13 -14.02 -13.95
N THR A 337 20.23 -15.31 -14.25
CA THR A 337 19.66 -15.91 -15.45
C THR A 337 18.14 -15.70 -15.48
N MET A 338 17.44 -16.08 -14.41
CA MET A 338 15.99 -15.93 -14.29
C MET A 338 15.54 -14.46 -14.47
N MET A 339 16.19 -13.51 -13.80
CA MET A 339 15.83 -12.09 -13.88
C MET A 339 16.14 -11.48 -15.25
N THR A 340 17.29 -11.85 -15.85
CA THR A 340 17.69 -11.37 -17.18
C THR A 340 16.80 -11.94 -18.27
N GLU A 341 16.45 -13.22 -18.21
CA GLU A 341 15.53 -13.87 -19.13
C GLU A 341 14.13 -13.25 -19.03
N ARG A 342 13.60 -13.07 -17.81
CA ARG A 342 12.32 -12.40 -17.60
C ARG A 342 12.31 -11.00 -18.21
N ARG A 343 13.36 -10.21 -18.00
CA ARG A 343 13.48 -8.87 -18.59
C ARG A 343 13.49 -8.92 -20.12
N LYS A 344 14.29 -9.82 -20.72
CA LYS A 344 14.35 -9.99 -22.18
C LYS A 344 13.00 -10.40 -22.76
N ILE A 345 12.30 -11.36 -22.14
CA ILE A 345 10.96 -11.80 -22.55
C ILE A 345 9.98 -10.63 -22.49
N ASN A 346 10.01 -9.83 -21.42
CA ASN A 346 9.13 -8.67 -21.27
C ASN A 346 9.41 -7.59 -22.33
N GLU A 347 10.68 -7.22 -22.53
CA GLU A 347 11.09 -6.24 -23.54
C GLU A 347 10.74 -6.70 -24.96
N GLU A 348 10.94 -7.98 -25.28
CA GLU A 348 10.59 -8.55 -26.58
C GLU A 348 9.08 -8.56 -26.82
N ALA A 349 8.29 -9.03 -25.83
CA ALA A 349 6.84 -9.02 -25.92
C ALA A 349 6.30 -7.59 -26.10
N TYR A 350 6.82 -6.63 -25.34
CA TYR A 350 6.48 -5.22 -25.48
C TYR A 350 6.79 -4.71 -26.90
N ARG A 351 8.01 -4.92 -27.40
CA ARG A 351 8.42 -4.51 -28.74
C ARG A 351 7.50 -5.10 -29.82
N LYS A 352 7.21 -6.39 -29.76
CA LYS A 352 6.32 -7.09 -30.71
C LYS A 352 4.91 -6.49 -30.71
N VAL A 353 4.35 -6.18 -29.53
CA VAL A 353 3.05 -5.50 -29.43
C VAL A 353 3.10 -4.10 -30.05
N MET A 354 4.13 -3.31 -29.75
CA MET A 354 4.27 -1.97 -30.29
C MET A 354 4.41 -1.97 -31.83
N GLU A 355 5.20 -2.89 -32.39
CA GLU A 355 5.36 -3.06 -33.84
C GLU A 355 4.05 -3.54 -34.50
N GLY A 356 3.35 -4.50 -33.89
CA GLY A 356 2.10 -5.07 -34.41
C GLY A 356 0.85 -4.19 -34.22
N ASN A 357 0.92 -3.15 -33.40
CA ASN A 357 -0.22 -2.29 -33.05
C ASN A 357 0.08 -0.79 -33.25
N ALA A 358 0.84 -0.46 -34.30
CA ALA A 358 1.12 0.92 -34.72
C ALA A 358 1.63 1.84 -33.58
N GLY A 359 2.49 1.30 -32.72
CA GLY A 359 3.10 2.02 -31.61
C GLY A 359 2.19 2.21 -30.38
N ARG A 360 1.10 1.45 -30.24
CA ARG A 360 0.18 1.57 -29.10
C ARG A 360 0.30 0.38 -28.14
N SER A 361 0.35 0.68 -26.84
CA SER A 361 0.48 -0.30 -25.75
C SER A 361 -0.78 -1.13 -25.48
N ILE A 362 -1.95 -0.75 -26.02
CA ILE A 362 -3.23 -1.41 -25.74
C ILE A 362 -3.91 -1.89 -27.03
N VAL A 363 -4.38 -3.14 -27.02
CA VAL A 363 -5.08 -3.80 -28.14
C VAL A 363 -6.38 -4.42 -27.65
N TYR A 364 -7.43 -4.39 -28.46
CA TYR A 364 -8.75 -4.93 -28.11
C TYR A 364 -9.20 -6.02 -29.08
N PHE A 365 -9.77 -7.10 -28.55
CA PHE A 365 -10.23 -8.24 -29.33
C PHE A 365 -11.65 -8.63 -28.92
N GLN A 366 -12.49 -9.01 -29.89
CA GLN A 366 -13.86 -9.46 -29.61
C GLN A 366 -13.88 -10.78 -28.82
N ASP A 367 -12.94 -11.68 -29.11
CA ASP A 367 -12.83 -12.99 -28.49
C ASP A 367 -11.42 -13.58 -28.65
N TRP A 368 -11.26 -14.81 -28.14
CA TRP A 368 -10.02 -15.58 -28.20
C TRP A 368 -9.53 -15.84 -29.63
N THR A 369 -10.44 -16.07 -30.58
CA THR A 369 -10.08 -16.35 -31.98
C THR A 369 -9.41 -15.13 -32.60
N ALA A 370 -10.03 -13.95 -32.42
CA ALA A 370 -9.48 -12.69 -32.92
C ALA A 370 -8.10 -12.37 -32.31
N PHE A 371 -7.92 -12.64 -31.01
CA PHE A 371 -6.61 -12.52 -30.37
C PHE A 371 -5.58 -13.47 -31.00
N MET A 372 -5.91 -14.75 -31.16
CA MET A 372 -4.98 -15.74 -31.71
C MET A 372 -4.59 -15.47 -33.15
N ASP A 373 -5.53 -14.98 -33.97
CA ASP A 373 -5.25 -14.62 -35.37
C ASP A 373 -4.29 -13.43 -35.46
N TRP A 374 -4.45 -12.43 -34.60
CA TRP A 374 -3.52 -11.31 -34.48
C TRP A 374 -2.17 -11.76 -33.90
N ALA A 375 -2.18 -12.57 -32.85
CA ALA A 375 -0.97 -13.03 -32.17
C ALA A 375 -0.09 -13.92 -33.06
N LYS A 376 -0.68 -14.74 -33.95
CA LYS A 376 0.08 -15.50 -34.96
C LYS A 376 0.80 -14.61 -35.97
N GLN A 377 0.26 -13.43 -36.27
CA GLN A 377 0.85 -12.49 -37.22
C GLN A 377 1.95 -11.64 -36.60
N HIS A 378 1.88 -11.36 -35.29
CA HIS A 378 2.71 -10.34 -34.65
C HIS A 378 3.55 -10.81 -33.46
N LEU A 379 3.13 -11.84 -32.72
CA LEU A 379 3.79 -12.26 -31.48
C LEU A 379 4.69 -13.50 -31.63
N GLU A 380 4.58 -14.23 -32.74
CA GLU A 380 5.29 -15.51 -32.96
C GLU A 380 5.10 -16.45 -31.76
N LEU A 381 3.85 -16.64 -31.32
CA LEU A 381 3.54 -17.48 -30.14
C LEU A 381 4.19 -18.87 -30.26
N GLU A 382 5.00 -19.24 -29.27
CA GLU A 382 5.59 -20.58 -29.19
C GLU A 382 4.50 -21.65 -29.04
N GLU A 383 4.76 -22.86 -29.55
CA GLU A 383 3.84 -24.01 -29.46
C GLU A 383 3.45 -24.37 -28.01
N GLN A 384 4.21 -23.90 -27.02
CA GLN A 384 3.99 -24.18 -25.59
C GLN A 384 3.03 -23.19 -24.90
N PHE A 385 2.54 -22.16 -25.58
CA PHE A 385 1.59 -21.22 -24.99
C PHE A 385 0.27 -21.94 -24.63
N LYS A 386 -0.04 -21.99 -23.33
CA LYS A 386 -1.26 -22.63 -22.81
C LYS A 386 -2.18 -21.57 -22.20
N PRO A 387 -3.28 -21.20 -22.88
CA PRO A 387 -4.22 -20.24 -22.33
C PRO A 387 -4.93 -20.81 -21.10
N THR A 388 -5.36 -19.92 -20.20
CA THR A 388 -6.30 -20.30 -19.15
C THR A 388 -7.70 -20.48 -19.75
N ARG A 389 -8.55 -21.27 -19.07
CA ARG A 389 -9.96 -21.43 -19.49
C ARG A 389 -10.72 -20.10 -19.53
N GLU A 390 -10.33 -19.14 -18.70
CA GLU A 390 -10.93 -17.80 -18.68
C GLU A 390 -10.55 -16.98 -19.91
N MET A 391 -9.31 -17.11 -20.40
CA MET A 391 -8.88 -16.49 -21.65
C MET A 391 -9.62 -17.09 -22.85
N GLU A 392 -9.66 -18.42 -22.96
CA GLU A 392 -10.29 -19.11 -24.10
C GLU A 392 -11.79 -18.83 -24.22
N ARG A 393 -12.47 -18.70 -23.08
CA ARG A 393 -13.93 -18.43 -23.01
C ARG A 393 -14.25 -16.94 -22.93
N GLY A 394 -13.23 -16.11 -22.72
CA GLY A 394 -13.36 -14.68 -22.56
C GLY A 394 -13.86 -14.02 -23.85
N LYS A 395 -14.64 -12.96 -23.69
CA LYS A 395 -15.01 -12.04 -24.77
C LYS A 395 -14.47 -10.67 -24.44
N CYS A 396 -14.41 -9.76 -25.41
CA CYS A 396 -13.96 -8.38 -25.17
C CYS A 396 -12.62 -8.38 -24.41
N LEU A 397 -11.63 -9.05 -25.00
CA LEU A 397 -10.30 -9.16 -24.41
C LEU A 397 -9.54 -7.85 -24.62
N VAL A 398 -8.70 -7.49 -23.66
CA VAL A 398 -7.77 -6.37 -23.78
C VAL A 398 -6.34 -6.87 -23.51
N LEU A 399 -5.45 -6.62 -24.45
CA LEU A 399 -4.01 -6.85 -24.30
C LEU A 399 -3.36 -5.52 -23.95
N PHE A 400 -2.58 -5.49 -22.87
CA PHE A 400 -1.77 -4.36 -22.49
C PHE A 400 -0.29 -4.75 -22.47
N ALA A 401 0.58 -3.88 -22.94
CA ALA A 401 2.02 -4.11 -22.95
C ALA A 401 2.81 -2.94 -22.35
N SER A 402 3.81 -3.29 -21.53
CA SER A 402 4.79 -2.37 -20.97
C SER A 402 6.20 -3.02 -20.92
N PRO A 403 7.29 -2.24 -20.96
CA PRO A 403 8.64 -2.77 -20.86
C PRO A 403 8.87 -3.59 -19.58
N GLU A 404 8.28 -3.18 -18.45
CA GLU A 404 8.51 -3.79 -17.15
C GLU A 404 7.74 -5.08 -16.94
N GLU A 405 6.48 -5.14 -17.41
CA GLU A 405 5.58 -6.27 -17.18
C GLU A 405 5.43 -7.18 -18.40
N GLY A 406 5.99 -6.80 -19.55
CA GLY A 406 5.81 -7.52 -20.81
C GLY A 406 4.41 -7.29 -21.36
N MET A 407 3.66 -8.36 -21.63
CA MET A 407 2.28 -8.27 -22.09
C MET A 407 1.33 -9.00 -21.13
N THR A 408 0.15 -8.42 -20.89
CA THR A 408 -0.92 -8.99 -20.07
C THR A 408 -2.21 -8.98 -20.89
N LEU A 409 -2.88 -10.13 -20.97
CA LEU A 409 -4.19 -10.26 -21.62
C LEU A 409 -5.28 -10.43 -20.56
N VAL A 410 -6.21 -9.49 -20.53
CA VAL A 410 -7.30 -9.47 -19.56
C VAL A 410 -8.63 -9.78 -20.26
N PRO A 411 -9.31 -10.88 -19.92
CA PRO A 411 -10.58 -11.24 -20.54
C PRO A 411 -11.72 -10.40 -19.98
N ASN A 412 -12.74 -10.13 -20.80
CA ASN A 412 -13.99 -9.45 -20.42
C ASN A 412 -13.90 -7.94 -20.15
N GLU A 413 -12.72 -7.39 -19.91
CA GLU A 413 -12.61 -6.01 -19.45
C GLU A 413 -12.61 -4.94 -20.55
N ALA A 414 -12.39 -5.29 -21.82
CA ALA A 414 -12.44 -4.30 -22.91
C ALA A 414 -13.81 -3.60 -23.00
N ARG A 415 -14.91 -4.26 -22.61
CA ARG A 415 -16.26 -3.66 -22.66
C ARG A 415 -16.43 -2.43 -21.75
N PHE A 416 -15.52 -2.24 -20.79
CA PHE A 416 -15.54 -1.14 -19.82
C PHE A 416 -14.61 0.03 -20.18
N ILE A 417 -13.74 -0.13 -21.17
CA ILE A 417 -12.69 0.84 -21.51
C ILE A 417 -13.13 1.70 -22.70
N CYS A 418 -13.34 2.99 -22.51
CA CYS A 418 -13.75 3.90 -23.58
C CYS A 418 -12.51 4.42 -24.33
N ASP A 419 -12.19 3.82 -25.48
CA ASP A 419 -11.06 4.22 -26.34
C ASP A 419 -11.53 4.49 -27.78
N GLY A 420 -12.61 5.27 -27.91
CA GLY A 420 -13.16 5.71 -29.20
C GLY A 420 -13.36 4.58 -30.22
N GLU A 421 -12.91 4.81 -31.45
CA GLU A 421 -13.02 3.84 -32.55
C GLU A 421 -12.09 2.63 -32.38
N HIS A 422 -11.08 2.72 -31.50
CA HIS A 422 -10.10 1.65 -31.32
C HIS A 422 -10.63 0.47 -30.50
N ASN A 423 -11.63 0.72 -29.65
CA ASN A 423 -12.24 -0.34 -28.85
C ASN A 423 -13.69 -0.63 -29.29
N PRO A 424 -13.89 -1.56 -30.23
CA PRO A 424 -15.22 -1.93 -30.69
C PRO A 424 -16.04 -2.72 -29.66
N CYS A 425 -15.45 -3.11 -28.53
CA CYS A 425 -16.14 -3.85 -27.48
C CYS A 425 -16.82 -2.94 -26.45
N TYR A 426 -16.45 -1.67 -26.39
CA TYR A 426 -16.90 -0.75 -25.35
C TYR A 426 -18.43 -0.60 -25.36
N ASN A 427 -19.01 -0.63 -24.15
CA ASN A 427 -20.43 -0.43 -23.95
C ASN A 427 -20.67 0.43 -22.70
N ALA A 428 -21.08 1.68 -22.88
CA ALA A 428 -21.31 2.65 -21.80
C ALA A 428 -22.27 2.12 -20.70
N GLY A 429 -23.32 1.38 -21.09
CA GLY A 429 -24.29 0.82 -20.14
C GLY A 429 -23.71 -0.29 -19.26
N GLN A 430 -22.82 -1.13 -19.83
CA GLN A 430 -22.09 -2.14 -19.07
C GLN A 430 -20.96 -1.52 -18.24
N ALA A 431 -20.22 -0.56 -18.81
CA ALA A 431 -19.20 0.21 -18.12
C ALA A 431 -19.76 0.87 -16.84
N ARG A 432 -20.90 1.54 -16.94
CA ARG A 432 -21.61 2.15 -15.80
C ARG A 432 -21.90 1.19 -14.65
N ARG A 433 -22.07 -0.11 -14.92
CA ARG A 433 -22.41 -1.13 -13.92
C ARG A 433 -21.21 -1.95 -13.45
N GLY A 434 -20.12 -1.97 -14.22
CA GLY A 434 -19.05 -2.95 -14.05
C GLY A 434 -17.64 -2.36 -13.95
N SER A 435 -17.37 -1.18 -14.48
CA SER A 435 -15.98 -0.69 -14.62
C SER A 435 -15.29 -0.39 -13.28
N LEU A 436 -16.02 -0.31 -12.18
CA LEU A 436 -15.42 -0.22 -10.83
C LEU A 436 -14.53 -1.42 -10.52
N SER A 437 -14.81 -2.62 -11.06
CA SER A 437 -13.95 -3.80 -10.86
C SER A 437 -12.50 -3.58 -11.33
N LEU A 438 -12.29 -2.70 -12.31
CA LEU A 438 -10.95 -2.34 -12.81
C LEU A 438 -10.15 -1.54 -11.77
N LEU A 439 -10.83 -0.78 -10.92
CA LEU A 439 -10.22 0.06 -9.89
C LEU A 439 -10.07 -0.69 -8.56
N ILE A 440 -11.05 -1.53 -8.20
CA ILE A 440 -11.19 -2.05 -6.84
C ILE A 440 -10.77 -3.52 -6.66
N THR A 441 -10.48 -4.25 -7.73
CA THR A 441 -10.11 -5.67 -7.65
C THR A 441 -8.60 -5.86 -7.83
N PRO A 442 -7.84 -6.12 -6.75
CA PRO A 442 -6.41 -6.40 -6.84
C PRO A 442 -6.11 -7.58 -7.77
N GLY A 443 -5.07 -7.45 -8.59
CA GLY A 443 -4.67 -8.47 -9.57
C GLY A 443 -5.54 -8.58 -10.82
N ASN A 444 -6.67 -7.85 -10.93
CA ASN A 444 -7.49 -7.86 -12.15
C ASN A 444 -6.75 -7.21 -13.34
N LEU A 445 -6.24 -6.00 -13.10
CA LEU A 445 -5.34 -5.31 -14.02
C LEU A 445 -3.94 -5.28 -13.44
N SER A 446 -2.92 -5.35 -14.29
CA SER A 446 -1.56 -5.02 -13.88
C SER A 446 -1.46 -3.56 -13.43
N THR A 447 -0.46 -3.23 -12.62
CA THR A 447 -0.28 -1.87 -12.10
C THR A 447 -0.06 -0.88 -13.24
N ARG A 448 0.77 -1.23 -14.23
CA ARG A 448 1.01 -0.36 -15.39
C ARG A 448 -0.24 -0.16 -16.25
N MET A 449 -1.05 -1.21 -16.41
CA MET A 449 -2.31 -1.09 -17.16
C MET A 449 -3.29 -0.15 -16.46
N LEU A 450 -3.45 -0.26 -15.13
CA LEU A 450 -4.32 0.65 -14.37
C LEU A 450 -3.91 2.11 -14.59
N HIS A 451 -2.64 2.44 -14.37
CA HIS A 451 -2.13 3.80 -14.55
C HIS A 451 -2.34 4.30 -15.98
N TYR A 452 -2.11 3.44 -16.99
CA TYR A 452 -2.40 3.79 -18.37
C TYR A 452 -3.88 4.16 -18.60
N LEU A 453 -4.83 3.43 -18.01
CA LEU A 453 -6.25 3.74 -18.12
C LEU A 453 -6.61 5.06 -17.42
N LEU A 454 -6.02 5.33 -16.26
CA LEU A 454 -6.25 6.57 -15.49
C LEU A 454 -5.66 7.79 -16.21
N ASP A 455 -4.40 7.71 -16.64
CA ASP A 455 -3.68 8.80 -17.33
C ASP A 455 -4.36 9.21 -18.63
N ASN A 456 -4.91 8.23 -19.36
CA ASN A 456 -5.62 8.45 -20.62
C ASN A 456 -7.13 8.67 -20.46
N ARG A 457 -7.65 8.70 -19.22
CA ARG A 457 -9.06 8.93 -18.88
C ARG A 457 -10.03 7.98 -19.61
N LEU A 458 -9.67 6.70 -19.69
CA LEU A 458 -10.41 5.70 -20.48
C LEU A 458 -11.58 5.06 -19.72
N LEU A 459 -11.93 5.56 -18.53
CA LEU A 459 -13.03 5.05 -17.70
C LEU A 459 -14.14 6.11 -17.44
N PRO A 460 -14.65 6.80 -18.47
CA PRO A 460 -15.55 7.93 -18.30
C PRO A 460 -16.93 7.57 -17.75
N ASP A 461 -17.30 6.28 -17.70
CA ASP A 461 -18.58 5.82 -17.15
C ASP A 461 -18.45 5.10 -15.81
N ALA A 462 -17.25 5.03 -15.23
CA ALA A 462 -17.11 4.54 -13.87
C ALA A 462 -17.98 5.36 -12.92
N ALA A 463 -18.90 4.69 -12.25
CA ALA A 463 -19.92 5.30 -11.42
C ALA A 463 -20.30 4.34 -10.28
N LEU A 464 -20.74 4.93 -9.17
CA LEU A 464 -21.34 4.21 -8.05
C LEU A 464 -22.83 4.55 -7.95
N SER A 465 -23.61 3.69 -7.29
CA SER A 465 -25.03 3.96 -7.08
C SER A 465 -25.22 5.02 -5.99
N SER A 466 -25.85 6.15 -6.32
CA SER A 466 -26.18 7.22 -5.37
C SER A 466 -27.68 7.30 -5.10
N ALA A 467 -28.03 7.68 -3.87
CA ALA A 467 -29.40 7.97 -3.46
C ALA A 467 -29.94 9.29 -4.05
N LYS A 468 -29.04 10.18 -4.51
CA LYS A 468 -29.40 11.46 -5.16
C LYS A 468 -29.82 11.20 -6.61
N ASP A 469 -28.85 10.93 -7.48
CA ASP A 469 -29.08 10.55 -8.87
C ASP A 469 -27.84 9.86 -9.47
N ALA A 470 -27.97 9.36 -10.71
CA ALA A 470 -26.91 8.62 -11.39
C ALA A 470 -25.69 9.50 -11.78
N GLU A 471 -25.91 10.79 -12.06
CA GLU A 471 -24.82 11.69 -12.43
C GLU A 471 -23.99 12.08 -11.21
N HIS A 472 -24.62 12.26 -10.05
CA HIS A 472 -23.93 12.47 -8.77
C HIS A 472 -23.03 11.29 -8.42
N GLY A 473 -23.54 10.05 -8.54
CA GLY A 473 -22.75 8.85 -8.29
C GLY A 473 -21.59 8.66 -9.28
N LYS A 474 -21.75 9.15 -10.52
CA LYS A 474 -20.69 9.22 -11.52
C LYS A 474 -19.64 10.26 -11.14
N GLN A 475 -20.05 11.49 -10.87
CA GLN A 475 -19.18 12.60 -10.47
C GLN A 475 -18.31 12.22 -9.27
N LEU A 476 -18.92 11.62 -8.25
CA LEU A 476 -18.21 11.15 -7.06
C LEU A 476 -17.08 10.17 -7.37
N VAL A 477 -17.29 9.24 -8.32
CA VAL A 477 -16.23 8.32 -8.76
C VAL A 477 -15.19 9.05 -9.60
N GLN A 478 -15.61 9.87 -10.56
CA GLN A 478 -14.68 10.55 -11.47
C GLN A 478 -13.72 11.49 -10.72
N GLU A 479 -14.20 12.20 -9.71
CA GLU A 479 -13.40 13.12 -8.89
C GLU A 479 -12.46 12.43 -7.90
N ASN A 480 -12.69 11.14 -7.62
CA ASN A 480 -11.94 10.39 -6.61
C ASN A 480 -11.33 9.10 -7.19
N MET A 481 -11.25 8.97 -8.52
CA MET A 481 -10.91 7.70 -9.17
C MET A 481 -9.51 7.19 -8.78
N ASP A 482 -8.53 8.09 -8.78
CA ASP A 482 -7.16 7.78 -8.38
C ASP A 482 -7.07 7.39 -6.89
N PHE A 483 -7.76 8.14 -6.02
CA PHE A 483 -7.87 7.82 -4.60
C PHE A 483 -8.49 6.44 -4.37
N ILE A 484 -9.59 6.12 -5.07
CA ILE A 484 -10.26 4.81 -4.98
C ILE A 484 -9.27 3.70 -5.36
N ALA A 485 -8.53 3.87 -6.45
CA ALA A 485 -7.54 2.90 -6.89
C ALA A 485 -6.42 2.69 -5.84
N ARG A 486 -5.84 3.78 -5.30
CA ARG A 486 -4.84 3.72 -4.23
C ARG A 486 -5.34 2.98 -3.00
N PHE A 487 -6.52 3.38 -2.53
CA PHE A 487 -7.11 2.82 -1.32
C PHE A 487 -7.41 1.32 -1.47
N MET A 488 -7.99 0.92 -2.61
CA MET A 488 -8.48 -0.45 -2.79
C MET A 488 -7.37 -1.43 -3.20
N ARG A 489 -6.29 -0.96 -3.83
CA ARG A 489 -5.20 -1.81 -4.33
C ARG A 489 -3.94 -1.76 -3.48
N THR A 490 -3.62 -0.62 -2.87
CA THR A 490 -2.49 -0.35 -1.98
C THR A 490 -1.14 -0.95 -2.40
N ALA A 491 -0.91 -2.25 -2.19
CA ALA A 491 0.31 -2.94 -2.62
C ALA A 491 0.45 -3.01 -4.15
N ASP A 492 -0.68 -3.08 -4.86
CA ASP A 492 -0.76 -3.26 -6.32
C ASP A 492 -1.15 -1.96 -7.05
N TYR A 493 -0.80 -0.81 -6.49
CA TYR A 493 -0.94 0.54 -7.06
C TYR A 493 0.43 1.18 -7.18
#